data_AF-K9Y978-F1
#
_entry.id   AF-K9Y978-F1
#
_cell.length_a   1.000
_cell.length_b   1.000
_cell.length_c   1.000
_cell.angle_alpha   90.00
_cell.angle_beta   90.00
_cell.angle_gamma   90.00
#
_symmetry.space_group_name_H-M   'P 1'
#
loop_
_entity.id
_entity.type
_entity.pdbx_description
1 polymer ?
#
loop_
_entity_poly.entity_id
_entity_poly.type
_entity_poly.pdbx_seq_one_letter_code
_entity_poly.pdbx_strand_id
1 'polypeptide(L)' 'MISMSNPKTENLIPFEIEGEMTYLNPDSAEGKALQRIDSLDPDDPSQWITVVEEGQEIDVDGALKRLRERGYQV' A
#
# COMPACT_ATOMS: atom_id res chain seq x y z
N MET A 1 24.34 13.79 -21.33
CA MET A 1 24.14 13.73 -19.87
C MET A 1 24.24 12.26 -19.48
N ILE A 2 25.18 11.90 -18.61
CA ILE A 2 25.36 10.52 -18.17
C ILE A 2 24.31 10.29 -17.07
N SER A 3 23.25 9.55 -17.37
CA SER A 3 22.37 9.00 -16.33
C SER A 3 23.20 8.01 -15.53
N MET A 4 23.66 8.44 -14.36
CA MET A 4 24.29 7.56 -13.39
C MET A 4 23.17 6.79 -12.69
N SER A 5 22.82 5.60 -13.20
CA SER A 5 22.04 4.65 -12.40
C SER A 5 22.90 4.25 -11.21
N ASN A 6 22.43 4.55 -10.01
CA ASN A 6 23.10 4.13 -8.78
C ASN A 6 22.77 2.65 -8.57
N PRO A 7 23.75 1.73 -8.57
CA PRO A 7 23.49 0.28 -8.50
C PRO A 7 22.80 -0.16 -7.20
N LYS A 8 22.78 0.71 -6.17
CA LYS A 8 22.05 0.46 -4.91
C LYS A 8 20.53 0.65 -5.02
N THR A 9 20.05 1.31 -6.05
CA THR A 9 18.62 1.67 -6.20
C THR A 9 17.95 0.97 -7.38
N GLU A 10 18.66 0.15 -8.15
CA GLU A 10 18.15 -0.49 -9.38
C GLU A 10 16.95 -1.43 -9.13
N ASN A 11 16.77 -1.90 -7.89
CA ASN A 11 15.66 -2.76 -7.49
C ASN A 11 14.73 -2.12 -6.44
N LEU A 12 14.86 -0.82 -6.15
CA LEU A 12 14.04 -0.16 -5.14
C LEU A 12 12.92 0.66 -5.79
N ILE A 13 11.78 0.75 -5.09
CA ILE A 13 10.60 1.49 -5.57
C ILE A 13 10.80 2.97 -5.22
N PRO A 14 10.83 3.89 -6.21
CA PRO A 14 10.93 5.31 -5.93
C PRO A 14 9.65 5.81 -5.24
N PHE A 15 9.81 6.60 -4.19
CA PHE A 15 8.69 7.15 -3.42
C PHE A 15 9.03 8.54 -2.90
N GLU A 16 8.07 9.46 -2.86
CA GLU A 16 8.29 10.84 -2.39
C GLU A 16 7.65 11.01 -1.01
N ILE A 17 8.43 11.53 -0.04
CA ILE A 17 7.96 11.85 1.31
C ILE A 17 8.35 13.30 1.59
N GLU A 18 7.36 14.16 1.83
CA GLU A 18 7.58 15.58 2.16
C GLU A 18 8.46 16.35 1.14
N GLY A 19 8.41 15.97 -0.14
CA GLY A 19 9.22 16.58 -1.20
C GLY A 19 10.62 15.96 -1.37
N GLU A 20 11.00 14.97 -0.56
CA GLU A 20 12.26 14.24 -0.70
C GLU A 20 12.05 12.87 -1.36
N MET A 21 12.88 12.56 -2.36
CA MET A 21 12.88 11.26 -3.02
C MET A 21 13.58 10.21 -2.16
N THR A 22 12.83 9.19 -1.78
CA THR A 22 13.31 7.98 -1.10
C THR A 22 13.08 6.74 -1.96
N TYR A 23 13.63 5.61 -1.50
CA TYR A 23 13.61 4.33 -2.21
C TYR A 23 13.18 3.22 -1.26
N LEU A 24 12.00 2.66 -1.52
CA LEU A 24 11.42 1.60 -0.69
C LEU A 24 11.90 0.23 -1.14
N ASN A 25 12.15 -0.65 -0.16
CA ASN A 25 12.46 -2.05 -0.43
C ASN A 25 11.17 -2.77 -0.90
N PRO A 26 11.17 -3.41 -2.08
CA PRO A 26 10.03 -4.19 -2.58
C PRO A 26 9.51 -5.24 -1.59
N ASP A 27 10.38 -5.80 -0.75
CA ASP A 27 10.02 -6.84 0.19
C ASP A 27 9.42 -6.30 1.50
N SER A 28 9.48 -4.98 1.73
CA SER A 28 8.87 -4.34 2.91
C SER A 28 7.34 -4.33 2.82
N ALA A 29 6.67 -4.06 3.94
CA ALA A 29 5.21 -3.98 3.96
C ALA A 29 4.71 -2.88 3.02
N GLU A 30 5.35 -1.71 3.06
CA GLU A 30 5.08 -0.53 2.23
C GLU A 30 5.37 -0.82 0.76
N GLY A 31 6.52 -1.44 0.45
CA GLY A 31 6.88 -1.80 -0.93
C GLY A 31 5.87 -2.77 -1.54
N LYS A 32 5.48 -3.81 -0.80
CA LYS A 32 4.43 -4.74 -1.22
C LYS A 32 3.06 -4.07 -1.35
N ALA A 33 2.75 -3.06 -0.54
CA ALA A 33 1.49 -2.33 -0.65
C ALA A 33 1.44 -1.54 -1.96
N LEU A 34 2.50 -0.80 -2.28
CA LEU A 34 2.58 -0.03 -3.53
C LEU A 34 2.52 -0.91 -4.78
N GLN A 35 3.12 -2.11 -4.73
CA GLN A 35 3.04 -3.07 -5.83
C GLN A 35 1.62 -3.60 -6.12
N ARG A 36 0.68 -3.45 -5.18
CA ARG A 36 -0.72 -3.85 -5.36
C ARG A 36 -1.60 -2.72 -5.92
N ILE A 37 -1.05 -1.51 -6.03
CA ILE A 37 -1.78 -0.37 -6.56
C ILE A 37 -1.64 -0.43 -8.08
N ASP A 38 -2.72 -0.82 -8.77
CA ASP A 38 -2.71 -0.98 -10.23
C ASP A 38 -2.81 0.35 -11.00
N SER A 39 -3.35 1.40 -10.37
CA SER A 39 -3.45 2.74 -10.95
C SER A 39 -2.74 3.78 -10.07
N LEU A 40 -1.89 4.58 -10.71
CA LEU A 40 -1.26 5.75 -10.08
C LEU A 40 -2.17 6.98 -10.05
N ASP A 41 -3.33 6.90 -10.70
CA ASP A 41 -4.36 7.94 -10.64
C ASP A 41 -5.18 7.74 -9.36
N PRO A 42 -4.99 8.57 -8.31
CA PRO A 42 -5.73 8.44 -7.07
C PRO A 42 -7.23 8.64 -7.27
N ASP A 43 -7.63 9.33 -8.34
CA ASP A 43 -9.02 9.68 -8.63
C ASP A 43 -9.69 8.70 -9.61
N ASP A 44 -9.03 7.61 -10.02
CA ASP A 44 -9.64 6.61 -10.90
C ASP A 44 -10.77 5.86 -10.18
N PRO A 45 -12.04 6.13 -10.51
CA PRO A 45 -13.17 5.54 -9.81
C PRO A 45 -13.33 4.04 -10.11
N SER A 46 -12.66 3.50 -11.15
CA SER A 46 -12.69 2.06 -11.44
C SER A 46 -11.91 1.23 -10.43
N GLN A 47 -11.01 1.87 -9.68
CA GLN A 47 -10.23 1.25 -8.60
C GLN A 47 -10.94 1.35 -7.24
N TRP A 48 -11.97 2.20 -7.13
CA TRP A 48 -12.66 2.45 -5.88
C TRP A 48 -13.81 1.45 -5.74
N ILE A 49 -13.68 0.52 -4.80
CA ILE A 49 -14.78 -0.36 -4.40
C ILE A 49 -15.41 0.18 -3.12
N THR A 50 -16.73 0.38 -3.13
CA THR A 50 -17.48 0.69 -1.92
C THR A 50 -17.59 -0.59 -1.08
N VAL A 51 -16.78 -0.69 -0.03
CA VAL A 51 -16.73 -1.86 0.85
C VAL A 51 -17.87 -1.88 1.87
N VAL A 52 -18.46 -0.70 2.14
CA VAL A 52 -19.54 -0.50 3.12
C VAL A 52 -20.52 0.51 2.55
N GLU A 53 -21.80 0.16 2.50
CA GLU A 53 -22.83 1.10 2.04
C GLU A 53 -23.08 2.20 3.07
N GLU A 54 -23.59 3.34 2.61
CA GLU A 54 -23.96 4.46 3.49
C GLU A 54 -24.98 3.99 4.55
N GLY A 55 -24.63 4.16 5.83
CA GLY A 55 -25.47 3.74 6.97
C GLY A 55 -25.22 2.32 7.48
N GLN A 56 -24.33 1.55 6.86
CA GLN A 56 -23.86 0.29 7.44
C GLN A 56 -22.75 0.52 8.48
N GLU A 57 -22.90 -0.04 9.67
CA GLU A 57 -21.84 -0.05 10.67
C GLU A 57 -20.78 -1.11 10.33
N ILE A 58 -19.51 -0.77 10.57
CA ILE A 58 -18.41 -1.71 10.45
C ILE A 58 -18.46 -2.67 11.64
N ASP A 59 -18.61 -3.98 11.38
CA ASP A 59 -18.51 -5.03 12.40
C ASP A 59 -17.05 -5.24 12.83
N VAL A 60 -16.57 -4.32 13.67
CA VAL A 60 -15.20 -4.33 14.21
C VAL A 60 -14.97 -5.59 15.04
N ASP A 61 -15.94 -6.00 15.87
CA ASP A 61 -15.80 -7.16 16.75
C ASP A 61 -15.66 -8.46 15.97
N GLY A 62 -16.46 -8.65 14.91
CA GLY A 62 -16.33 -9.78 14.02
C GLY A 62 -15.01 -9.76 13.24
N ALA A 63 -14.51 -8.60 12.83
CA ALA A 63 -13.20 -8.48 12.20
C ALA A 63 -12.06 -8.88 13.15
N LEU A 64 -12.07 -8.35 14.38
CA LEU A 64 -11.09 -8.69 15.42
C LEU A 64 -11.12 -10.17 15.78
N LYS A 65 -12.31 -10.77 15.89
CA LYS A 65 -12.46 -12.21 16.14
C LYS A 65 -11.79 -13.04 15.04
N ARG A 66 -12.04 -12.74 13.76
CA ARG A 66 -11.41 -13.45 12.63
C ARG A 66 -9.89 -13.31 12.63
N LEU A 67 -9.36 -12.15 13.05
CA LEU A 67 -7.92 -11.93 13.16
C LEU A 67 -7.31 -12.78 14.28
N ARG A 68 -7.96 -12.85 15.45
CA ARG A 68 -7.54 -13.75 16.55
C ARG A 68 -7.57 -15.22 16.13
N GLU A 69 -8.63 -15.66 15.44
CA GLU A 69 -8.77 -17.03 14.94
C GLU A 69 -7.67 -17.41 13.93
N ARG A 70 -7.16 -16.44 13.17
CA ARG A 70 -6.02 -16.62 12.26
C ARG A 70 -4.65 -16.54 12.98
N GLY A 71 -4.64 -16.39 14.30
CA GLY A 71 -3.43 -16.37 15.12
C GLY A 71 -2.74 -15.00 15.18
N TYR A 72 -3.39 -13.92 14.73
CA TYR A 72 -2.85 -12.57 14.89
C TYR A 72 -3.09 -12.07 16.32
N GLN A 73 -2.11 -11.33 16.84
CA GLN A 73 -2.25 -10.60 18.08
C GLN A 73 -2.90 -9.24 17.76
N VAL A 74 -4.18 -9.11 18.11
CA VAL A 74 -5.05 -7.95 17.87
C VAL A 74 -5.73 -7.51 19.16
#